data_AF-A0A936E560-F1
#
_entry.id   AF-A0A936E560-F1
#
_cell.length_a   1.000
_cell.length_b   1.000
_cell.length_c   1.000
_cell.angle_alpha   90.00
_cell.angle_beta   90.00
_cell.angle_gamma   90.00
#
_symmetry.space_group_name_H-M   'P 1'
#
loop_
_entity.id
_entity.type
_entity.pdbx_description
1 polymer ?
#
loop_
_entity_poly.entity_id
_entity_poly.type
_entity_poly.pdbx_seq_one_letter_code
_entity_poly.pdbx_strand_id
1 'polypeptide(L)'
;MIVIPSEVVYQPKFSYIWTLAEARFPDELSGRAGRAGRPGRPVRINRKLALKEIARSFLKGAGMTIPGECARVTGLSRPDAGKGNQALVTEGFAISPDKGFYILAEQSELLKFSI
;
A
#
# COMPACT_ATOMS: atom_id res chain seq x y z
N MET A 1 13.97 57.35 -19.90
CA MET A 1 12.71 56.96 -20.57
C MET A 1 12.26 55.66 -19.93
N ILE A 2 11.11 55.67 -19.23
CA ILE A 2 10.57 54.49 -18.55
C ILE A 2 9.30 54.10 -19.31
N VAL A 3 9.31 52.89 -19.88
CA VAL A 3 8.17 52.35 -20.60
C VAL A 3 7.30 51.60 -19.60
N ILE A 4 6.03 51.98 -19.51
CA ILE A 4 5.04 51.36 -18.62
C ILE A 4 3.99 50.67 -19.51
N PRO A 5 3.72 49.37 -19.32
CA PRO A 5 2.72 48.65 -20.11
C PRO A 5 1.31 49.19 -19.80
N SER A 6 0.54 49.56 -20.84
CA SER A 6 -0.79 50.17 -20.66
C SER A 6 -1.91 49.13 -20.52
N GLU A 7 -1.82 47.99 -21.18
CA GLU A 7 -2.89 46.99 -21.20
C GLU A 7 -2.36 45.59 -21.54
N VAL A 8 -2.95 44.57 -20.92
CA VAL A 8 -2.66 43.16 -21.20
C VAL A 8 -3.71 42.64 -22.17
N VAL A 9 -3.36 42.57 -23.45
CA VAL A 9 -4.27 42.20 -24.56
C VAL A 9 -4.51 40.69 -24.67
N TYR A 10 -3.71 39.87 -23.96
CA TYR A 10 -3.84 38.42 -23.96
C TYR A 10 -3.50 37.84 -22.59
N GLN A 11 -4.48 37.24 -21.94
CA GLN A 11 -4.31 36.56 -20.66
C GLN A 11 -4.49 35.04 -20.88
N PRO A 12 -3.40 34.26 -20.98
CA PRO A 12 -3.50 32.83 -21.21
C PRO A 12 -4.19 32.14 -20.04
N LYS A 13 -5.25 31.38 -20.34
CA LYS A 13 -5.94 30.55 -19.36
C LYS A 13 -5.25 29.18 -19.32
N PHE A 14 -4.44 28.95 -18.30
CA PHE A 14 -3.80 27.65 -18.11
C PHE A 14 -4.80 26.65 -17.51
N SER A 15 -5.10 25.59 -18.26
CA SER A 15 -5.81 24.42 -17.74
C SER A 15 -4.76 23.37 -17.36
N TYR A 16 -4.66 23.05 -16.07
CA TYR A 16 -3.77 21.99 -15.62
C TYR A 16 -4.43 20.62 -15.81
N ILE A 17 -3.80 19.77 -16.61
CA ILE A 17 -4.13 18.34 -16.68
C ILE A 17 -3.28 17.66 -15.62
N TRP A 18 -3.93 17.18 -14.56
CA TRP A 18 -3.26 16.40 -13.52
C TRP A 18 -3.08 14.98 -14.01
N THR A 19 -1.84 14.57 -14.24
CA THR A 19 -1.48 13.16 -14.51
C THR A 19 -0.88 12.58 -13.25
N LEU A 20 -1.09 11.28 -13.01
CA LEU A 20 -0.39 10.56 -11.95
C LEU A 20 1.13 10.73 -12.14
N ALA A 21 1.86 10.98 -11.05
CA ALA A 21 3.30 11.21 -11.09
C ALA A 21 4.10 9.96 -11.48
N GLU A 22 3.44 8.83 -11.75
CA GLU A 22 4.04 7.54 -12.13
C GLU A 22 5.02 7.67 -13.30
N ALA A 23 4.72 8.50 -14.31
CA ALA A 23 5.61 8.76 -15.44
C ALA A 23 6.93 9.44 -15.05
N ARG A 24 6.98 10.10 -13.88
CA ARG A 24 8.20 10.74 -13.34
C ARG A 24 9.11 9.75 -12.62
N PHE A 25 8.60 8.58 -12.26
CA PHE A 25 9.30 7.59 -11.44
C PHE A 25 9.33 6.19 -12.08
N PRO A 26 9.76 6.07 -13.36
CA PRO A 26 9.76 4.79 -14.05
C PRO A 26 10.75 3.79 -13.44
N ASP A 27 11.86 4.28 -12.90
CA ASP A 27 12.88 3.42 -12.27
C ASP A 27 12.40 2.90 -10.91
N GLU A 28 11.72 3.73 -10.12
CA GLU A 28 11.15 3.36 -8.83
C GLU A 28 10.02 2.33 -9.01
N LEU A 29 9.14 2.55 -9.98
CA LEU A 29 8.04 1.64 -10.31
C LEU A 29 8.54 0.32 -10.91
N SER A 30 9.58 0.36 -11.74
CA SER A 30 10.19 -0.86 -12.30
C SER A 30 11.08 -1.61 -11.29
N GLY A 31 11.24 -1.08 -10.06
CA GLY A 31 12.12 -1.63 -9.05
C GLY A 31 13.61 -1.54 -9.42
N ARG A 32 13.95 -0.71 -10.42
CA ARG A 32 15.31 -0.41 -10.89
C ARG A 32 15.96 0.73 -10.12
N ALA A 33 15.17 1.54 -9.42
CA ALA A 33 15.67 2.55 -8.53
C ALA A 33 16.60 1.93 -7.49
N GLY A 34 17.78 2.51 -7.37
CA GLY A 34 18.71 2.22 -6.29
C GLY A 34 18.19 2.72 -4.95
N ARG A 35 18.82 2.31 -3.84
CA ARG A 35 18.64 3.07 -2.58
C ARG A 35 19.04 4.52 -2.82
N ALA A 36 18.37 5.45 -2.16
CA ALA A 36 18.73 6.87 -2.15
C ALA A 36 20.25 7.00 -1.97
N GLY A 37 20.93 7.56 -2.98
CA GLY A 37 22.39 7.74 -3.00
C GLY A 37 23.23 6.68 -3.73
N ARG A 38 22.65 5.62 -4.32
CA ARG A 38 23.43 4.63 -5.11
C ARG A 38 22.67 4.17 -6.38
N PRO A 39 22.77 4.91 -7.49
CA PRO A 39 22.14 4.52 -8.75
C PRO A 39 22.72 3.19 -9.26
N GLY A 40 21.86 2.31 -9.78
CA GLY A 40 22.26 1.10 -10.51
C GLY A 40 22.00 -0.26 -9.86
N ARG A 41 21.55 -0.35 -8.60
CA ARG A 41 21.13 -1.64 -7.99
C ARG A 41 19.62 -1.69 -7.79
N PRO A 42 18.86 -2.51 -8.54
CA PRO A 42 17.41 -2.59 -8.41
C PRO A 42 16.97 -2.95 -6.98
N VAL A 43 16.12 -2.12 -6.36
CA VAL A 43 15.42 -2.46 -5.12
C VAL A 43 14.34 -3.49 -5.43
N ARG A 44 14.71 -4.77 -5.35
CA ARG A 44 13.75 -5.87 -5.45
C ARG A 44 13.04 -6.04 -4.11
N ILE A 45 11.75 -5.76 -4.08
CA ILE A 45 10.91 -6.10 -2.93
C ILE A 45 10.73 -7.61 -2.90
N ASN A 46 11.07 -8.24 -1.78
CA ASN A 46 10.81 -9.66 -1.57
C ASN A 46 9.28 -9.89 -1.59
N ARG A 47 8.78 -10.73 -2.51
CA ARG A 47 7.36 -11.02 -2.64
C ARG A 47 6.72 -11.45 -1.32
N LYS A 48 7.39 -12.30 -0.53
CA LYS A 48 6.84 -12.75 0.76
C LYS A 48 6.64 -11.59 1.73
N LEU A 49 7.60 -10.66 1.77
CA LEU A 49 7.50 -9.46 2.59
C LEU A 49 6.37 -8.56 2.10
N ALA A 50 6.26 -8.33 0.78
CA ALA A 50 5.19 -7.52 0.21
C ALA A 50 3.80 -8.06 0.57
N LEU A 51 3.58 -9.37 0.40
CA LEU A 51 2.30 -10.01 0.74
C LEU A 51 1.97 -9.87 2.23
N LYS A 52 2.97 -10.01 3.10
CA LYS A 52 2.82 -9.83 4.54
C LYS A 52 2.45 -8.39 4.90
N GLU A 53 3.14 -7.39 4.36
CA GLU A 53 2.88 -5.98 4.67
C GLU A 53 1.53 -5.49 4.10
N ILE A 54 1.10 -6.00 2.95
CA ILE A 54 -0.24 -5.75 2.40
C ILE A 54 -1.30 -6.33 3.35
N ALA A 55 -1.15 -7.61 3.72
CA ALA A 55 -2.05 -8.26 4.67
C ALA A 55 -2.10 -7.53 6.02
N ARG A 56 -0.94 -7.07 6.53
CA ARG A 56 -0.84 -6.32 7.78
C ARG A 56 -1.61 -5.01 7.69
N SER A 57 -1.40 -4.26 6.61
CA SER A 57 -2.07 -2.98 6.38
C SER A 57 -3.58 -3.16 6.29
N PHE A 58 -4.04 -4.20 5.58
CA PHE A 58 -5.45 -4.57 5.51
C PHE A 58 -6.02 -4.91 6.88
N LEU A 59 -5.40 -5.85 7.61
CA LEU A 59 -5.91 -6.33 8.89
C LEU A 59 -5.90 -5.22 9.97
N LYS A 60 -4.90 -4.33 9.95
CA LYS A 60 -4.86 -3.17 10.84
C LYS A 60 -6.02 -2.19 10.58
N GLY A 61 -6.42 -2.03 9.32
CA GLY A 61 -7.55 -1.16 8.95
C GLY A 61 -8.91 -1.82 9.17
N ALA A 62 -9.03 -3.12 8.91
CA ALA A 62 -10.30 -3.86 8.99
C ALA A 62 -10.59 -4.47 10.37
N GLY A 63 -9.57 -4.66 11.22
CA GLY A 63 -9.65 -5.37 12.51
C GLY A 63 -9.75 -6.89 12.40
N MET A 64 -10.50 -7.37 11.39
CA MET A 64 -10.60 -8.78 11.05
C MET A 64 -10.54 -9.01 9.54
N THR A 65 -10.35 -10.26 9.14
CA THR A 65 -10.46 -10.72 7.75
C THR A 65 -11.35 -11.94 7.72
N ILE A 66 -12.38 -11.93 6.86
CA ILE A 66 -13.17 -13.13 6.55
C ILE A 66 -12.66 -13.83 5.27
N PRO A 67 -12.99 -15.11 5.04
CA PRO A 67 -12.49 -15.86 3.89
C PRO A 67 -12.70 -15.15 2.56
N GLY A 68 -11.60 -14.91 1.84
CA GLY A 68 -11.61 -14.28 0.51
C GLY A 68 -11.72 -12.76 0.49
N GLU A 69 -11.97 -12.12 1.64
CA GLU A 69 -12.15 -10.66 1.71
C GLU A 69 -10.86 -9.90 1.40
N CYS A 70 -9.75 -10.26 2.05
CA CYS A 70 -8.45 -9.64 1.81
C CYS A 70 -8.07 -9.73 0.31
N ALA A 71 -8.30 -10.87 -0.34
CA ALA A 71 -8.07 -11.03 -1.78
C ALA A 71 -8.96 -10.10 -2.62
N ARG A 72 -10.25 -9.99 -2.26
CA ARG A 72 -11.21 -9.12 -2.95
C ARG A 72 -10.82 -7.64 -2.85
N VAL A 73 -10.40 -7.18 -1.67
CA VAL A 73 -10.09 -5.75 -1.41
C VAL A 73 -8.74 -5.36 -1.99
N THR A 74 -7.73 -6.22 -1.87
CA THR A 74 -6.35 -5.91 -2.29
C THR A 74 -6.07 -6.24 -3.76
N GLY A 75 -6.97 -6.98 -4.43
CA GLY A 75 -6.74 -7.50 -5.77
C GLY A 75 -5.71 -8.64 -5.84
N LEU A 76 -5.22 -9.13 -4.69
CA LEU A 76 -4.32 -10.27 -4.63
C LEU A 76 -5.04 -11.58 -4.99
N SER A 77 -4.29 -12.55 -5.50
CA SER A 77 -4.81 -13.91 -5.63
C SER A 77 -5.17 -14.49 -4.26
N ARG A 78 -6.20 -15.34 -4.18
CA ARG A 78 -6.60 -15.99 -2.92
C ARG A 78 -5.41 -16.70 -2.22
N PRO A 79 -4.55 -17.46 -2.93
CA PRO A 79 -3.38 -18.07 -2.30
C PRO A 79 -2.37 -17.07 -1.75
N ASP A 80 -2.14 -15.95 -2.45
CA ASP A 80 -1.15 -14.95 -2.02
C ASP A 80 -1.65 -14.13 -0.82
N ALA A 81 -2.93 -13.78 -0.79
CA ALA A 81 -3.57 -13.17 0.38
C ALA A 81 -3.50 -14.13 1.59
N GLY A 82 -3.77 -15.42 1.37
CA GLY A 82 -3.65 -16.45 2.40
C GLY A 82 -2.23 -16.58 2.96
N LYS A 83 -1.21 -16.59 2.10
CA LYS A 83 0.21 -16.60 2.53
C LYS A 83 0.57 -15.37 3.37
N GLY A 84 0.08 -14.18 2.97
CA GLY A 84 0.27 -12.95 3.74
C GLY A 84 -0.32 -13.07 5.15
N ASN A 85 -1.59 -13.47 5.26
CA ASN A 85 -2.26 -13.64 6.54
C ASN A 85 -1.62 -14.71 7.42
N GLN A 86 -1.23 -15.86 6.85
CA GLN A 86 -0.52 -16.91 7.59
C GLN A 86 0.84 -16.44 8.14
N ALA A 87 1.55 -15.59 7.39
CA ALA A 87 2.79 -15.00 7.87
C ALA A 87 2.55 -14.08 9.09
N LEU A 88 1.42 -13.35 9.14
CA LEU A 88 1.03 -12.56 10.31
C LEU A 88 0.72 -13.41 11.54
N VAL A 89 0.12 -14.59 11.33
CA VAL A 89 -0.12 -15.54 12.41
C VAL A 89 1.19 -16.11 12.95
N THR A 90 2.13 -16.44 12.05
CA THR A 90 3.44 -16.99 12.44
C THR A 90 4.27 -16.00 13.27
N GLU A 91 4.17 -14.70 13.00
CA GLU A 91 4.87 -13.66 13.76
C GLU A 91 4.11 -13.17 15.02
N GLY A 92 2.90 -13.70 15.28
CA GLY A 92 2.08 -13.32 16.44
C GLY A 92 1.30 -12.00 16.30
N PHE A 93 1.26 -11.41 15.10
CA PHE A 93 0.48 -10.19 14.84
C PHE A 93 -1.02 -10.49 14.73
N ALA A 94 -1.37 -11.68 14.26
CA ALA A 94 -2.75 -12.12 14.07
C ALA A 94 -2.99 -13.49 14.70
N ILE A 95 -4.25 -13.79 14.98
CA ILE A 95 -4.73 -15.13 15.30
C ILE A 95 -5.67 -15.62 14.20
N SER A 96 -5.80 -16.94 14.04
CA SER A 96 -6.74 -17.54 13.09
C SER A 96 -7.74 -18.44 13.84
N PRO A 97 -8.93 -17.91 14.20
CA PRO A 97 -9.93 -18.67 14.94
C PRO A 97 -10.54 -19.82 14.12
N ASP A 98 -10.69 -19.61 12.81
CA ASP A 98 -11.23 -20.60 11.86
C ASP A 98 -10.55 -20.42 10.49
N LYS A 99 -10.72 -21.38 9.59
CA LYS A 99 -10.07 -21.43 8.29
C LYS A 99 -10.41 -20.19 7.46
N GLY A 100 -9.39 -19.37 7.21
CA GLY A 100 -9.53 -18.15 6.43
C GLY A 100 -10.05 -16.94 7.22
N PHE A 101 -10.31 -17.12 8.51
CA PHE A 101 -10.59 -16.03 9.45
C PHE A 101 -9.29 -15.60 10.13
N TYR A 102 -9.07 -14.29 10.18
CA TYR A 102 -7.90 -13.70 10.85
C TYR A 102 -8.34 -12.48 11.65
N ILE A 103 -7.84 -12.34 12.88
CA ILE A 103 -8.16 -11.21 13.77
C ILE A 103 -6.84 -10.70 14.36
N LEU A 104 -6.76 -9.41 14.67
CA LEU A 104 -5.64 -8.86 15.43
C LEU A 104 -5.49 -9.56 16.78
N ALA A 105 -4.25 -9.94 17.12
CA ALA A 105 -3.97 -10.60 18.41
C ALA A 105 -4.43 -9.75 19.60
N GLU A 106 -4.19 -8.43 19.56
CA GLU A 106 -4.61 -7.45 20.58
C GLU A 106 -6.14 -7.41 20.76
N GLN A 107 -6.91 -7.43 19.67
CA GLN A 107 -8.38 -7.46 19.75
C GLN A 107 -8.89 -8.78 20.34
N SER A 108 -8.22 -9.90 20.07
CA SER A 108 -8.59 -11.17 20.68
C SER A 108 -8.43 -11.14 22.20
N GLU A 109 -7.45 -10.41 22.73
CA GLU A 109 -7.28 -10.29 24.18
C GLU A 109 -8.41 -9.49 24.79
N LEU A 110 -8.79 -8.35 24.17
CA LEU A 110 -9.92 -7.53 24.62
C LEU A 110 -11.25 -8.29 24.64
N LEU A 111 -11.50 -9.14 23.64
CA LEU A 111 -12.71 -9.97 23.58
C LEU A 111 -12.77 -11.02 24.70
N LYS A 112 -11.62 -11.47 25.25
CA LYS A 112 -11.57 -12.42 26.36
C LYS A 112 -11.88 -11.78 27.72
N PHE A 113 -11.71 -10.46 27.86
CA PHE A 113 -11.97 -9.73 29.10
C PHE A 113 -13.40 -9.15 29.20
N SER A 114 -14.22 -9.32 28.16
CA SER A 114 -15.58 -8.76 28.09
C SER A 114 -16.69 -9.78 28.43
N ILE A 115 -16.32 -10.96 28.96
CA ILE A 115 -17.21 -12.01 29.48
C ILE A 115 -16.91 -12.18 30.96
#